data_AF-A0A6N2ADT9-F1
#
_entry.id   AF-A0A6N2ADT9-F1
#
_cell.length_a   1.000
_cell.length_b   1.000
_cell.length_c   1.000
_cell.angle_alpha   90.00
_cell.angle_beta   90.00
_cell.angle_gamma   90.00
#
_symmetry.space_group_name_H-M   'P 1'
#
loop_
_entity.id
_entity.type
_entity.pdbx_description
1 polymer ?
#
loop_
_entity_poly.entity_id
_entity_poly.type
_entity_poly.pdbx_seq_one_letter_code
_entity_poly.pdbx_strand_id
1 'polypeptide(L)'
;MTTTRSYIIRSRFAYRFLYSLRKMNQQDKTNSRRVKHAAYASMASVVGSKRAWSRAVLSKIRNRSLLQKKKKKKRRRRSSDEFGELRKIVPGGQLMDIYNLLDETADYINSLTSQVHVMENILNLLST
;
A
#
# COMPACT_ATOMS: atom_id res chain seq x y z
N MET A 1 24.92 36.81 7.79
CA MET A 1 24.31 35.60 7.18
C MET A 1 23.48 34.78 8.19
N THR A 2 22.52 35.38 8.92
CA THR A 2 21.70 34.68 9.94
C THR A 2 20.26 34.42 9.49
N THR A 3 19.82 35.05 8.40
CA THR A 3 18.44 35.00 7.88
C THR A 3 18.02 33.60 7.45
N THR A 4 18.91 32.84 6.82
CA THR A 4 18.62 31.50 6.27
C THR A 4 18.30 30.48 7.36
N ARG A 5 19.02 30.50 8.49
CA ARG A 5 18.79 29.60 9.62
C ARG A 5 17.47 29.93 10.35
N SER A 6 17.16 31.22 10.48
CA SER A 6 15.89 31.69 11.05
C SER A 6 14.69 31.26 10.18
N TYR A 7 14.82 31.36 8.85
CA TYR A 7 13.80 30.89 7.91
C TYR A 7 13.55 29.38 8.03
N ILE A 8 14.60 28.55 8.04
CA ILE A 8 14.48 27.09 8.19
C ILE A 8 13.78 26.69 9.50
N ILE A 9 14.12 27.35 10.61
CA ILE A 9 13.49 27.08 11.92
C ILE A 9 12.00 27.48 11.90
N ARG A 10 11.66 28.65 11.36
CA ARG A 10 10.28 29.10 11.18
C ARG A 10 9.47 28.14 10.30
N SER A 11 10.04 27.66 9.20
CA SER A 11 9.40 26.67 8.32
C SER A 11 9.15 25.33 9.02
N ARG A 12 10.11 24.85 9.84
CA ARG A 12 9.94 23.60 10.60
C ARG A 12 8.88 23.75 11.70
N PHE A 13 8.86 24.88 12.40
CA PHE A 13 7.84 25.16 13.40
C PHE A 13 6.45 25.23 12.77
N ALA A 14 6.30 26.01 11.69
CA ALA A 14 5.05 26.14 10.95
C ALA A 14 4.55 24.77 10.45
N TYR A 15 5.44 23.95 9.89
CA TYR A 15 5.09 22.60 9.46
C TYR A 15 4.58 21.73 10.62
N ARG A 16 5.29 21.70 11.76
CA ARG A 16 4.88 20.91 12.93
C ARG A 16 3.55 21.41 13.51
N PHE A 17 3.34 22.71 13.53
CA PHE A 17 2.10 23.36 13.99
C PHE A 17 0.91 23.03 13.09
N LEU A 18 1.06 23.15 11.76
CA LEU A 18 0.01 22.77 10.82
C LEU A 18 -0.25 21.26 10.86
N TYR A 19 0.78 20.46 11.04
CA TYR A 19 0.66 19.01 11.21
C TYR A 19 -0.11 18.65 12.49
N SER A 20 0.15 19.32 13.62
CA SER A 20 -0.61 19.09 14.86
C SER A 20 -2.07 19.50 14.72
N LEU A 21 -2.37 20.65 14.10
CA LEU A 21 -3.74 21.08 13.82
C LEU A 21 -4.48 20.09 12.91
N ARG A 22 -3.83 19.62 11.84
CA ARG A 22 -4.39 18.60 10.95
C ARG A 22 -4.66 17.30 11.71
N LYS A 23 -3.73 16.88 12.56
CA LYS A 23 -3.86 15.67 13.40
C LYS A 23 -5.02 15.80 14.38
N MET A 24 -5.19 16.95 15.04
CA MET A 24 -6.31 17.22 15.95
C MET A 24 -7.66 17.13 15.22
N ASN A 25 -7.81 17.82 14.09
CA ASN A 25 -9.05 17.76 13.28
C ASN A 25 -9.37 16.32 12.82
N GLN A 26 -8.34 15.54 12.48
CA GLN A 26 -8.52 14.13 12.13
C GLN A 26 -8.92 13.27 13.33
N GLN A 27 -8.39 13.57 14.52
CA GLN A 27 -8.81 12.95 15.77
C GLN A 27 -10.26 13.29 16.11
N ASP A 28 -10.71 14.53 15.97
CA ASP A 28 -12.11 14.90 16.22
C ASP A 28 -13.08 14.19 15.27
N LYS A 29 -12.74 14.13 13.98
CA LYS A 29 -13.50 13.36 12.99
C LYS A 29 -13.54 11.87 13.32
N THR A 30 -12.49 11.31 13.93
CA THR A 30 -12.49 9.89 14.34
C THR A 30 -13.28 9.68 15.64
N ASN A 31 -13.19 10.59 16.61
CA ASN A 31 -13.98 10.57 17.84
C ASN A 31 -15.48 10.66 17.54
N SER A 32 -15.91 11.59 16.67
CA SER A 32 -17.32 11.69 16.25
C SER A 32 -17.84 10.37 15.64
N ARG A 33 -17.05 9.73 14.77
CA ARG A 33 -17.42 8.41 14.20
C ARG A 33 -17.51 7.33 15.27
N ARG A 34 -16.59 7.33 16.24
CA ARG A 34 -16.60 6.36 17.36
C ARG A 34 -17.84 6.55 18.23
N VAL A 35 -18.19 7.79 18.56
CA VAL A 35 -19.41 8.12 19.32
C VAL A 35 -20.65 7.66 18.57
N LYS A 36 -20.76 7.95 17.26
CA LYS A 36 -21.87 7.48 16.42
C LYS A 36 -21.98 5.94 16.40
N HIS A 37 -20.86 5.24 16.25
CA HIS A 37 -20.85 3.78 16.29
C HIS A 37 -21.23 3.21 17.66
N ALA A 38 -20.80 3.84 18.75
CA ALA A 38 -21.15 3.45 20.11
C ALA A 38 -22.66 3.66 20.37
N ALA A 39 -23.21 4.79 19.92
CA ALA A 39 -24.64 5.06 20.01
C ALA A 39 -25.47 4.01 19.26
N TYR A 40 -25.11 3.70 18.00
CA TYR A 40 -25.77 2.64 17.25
C TYR A 40 -25.61 1.26 17.89
N ALA A 41 -24.44 0.96 18.48
CA ALA A 41 -24.23 -0.28 19.21
C ALA A 41 -25.15 -0.36 20.44
N SER A 42 -25.25 0.71 21.25
CA SER A 42 -26.16 0.77 22.39
C SER A 42 -27.62 0.60 21.97
N MET A 43 -28.08 1.34 20.97
CA MET A 43 -29.45 1.22 20.47
C MET A 43 -29.75 -0.19 19.95
N ALA A 44 -28.82 -0.78 19.21
CA ALA A 44 -28.97 -2.13 18.70
C ALA A 44 -29.04 -3.16 19.85
N SER A 45 -28.18 -3.03 20.86
CA SER A 45 -28.16 -3.92 22.03
C SER A 45 -29.48 -3.88 22.82
N VAL A 46 -30.06 -2.69 23.02
CA VAL A 46 -31.34 -2.52 23.75
C VAL A 46 -32.51 -3.11 22.98
N VAL A 47 -32.59 -2.84 21.67
CA VAL A 47 -33.69 -3.35 20.82
C VAL A 47 -33.59 -4.86 20.57
N GLY A 48 -32.40 -5.43 20.72
CA GLY A 48 -32.15 -6.85 20.61
C GLY A 48 -32.17 -7.39 19.18
N SER A 49 -31.78 -8.65 19.05
CA SER A 49 -31.57 -9.35 17.77
C SER A 49 -32.86 -9.73 17.03
N LYS A 50 -34.02 -9.16 17.38
CA LYS A 50 -35.29 -9.43 16.69
C LYS A 50 -35.50 -8.55 15.47
N ARG A 51 -34.85 -7.38 15.40
CA ARG A 51 -34.94 -6.45 14.26
C ARG A 51 -33.75 -6.60 13.32
N ALA A 52 -34.01 -6.63 12.01
CA ALA A 52 -32.98 -6.83 10.97
C ALA A 52 -31.81 -5.86 11.08
N TRP A 53 -32.08 -4.58 11.33
CA TRP A 53 -31.05 -3.55 11.51
C TRP A 53 -30.17 -3.81 12.75
N SER A 54 -30.77 -4.08 13.91
CA SER A 54 -30.01 -4.37 15.14
C SER A 54 -29.15 -5.63 14.98
N ARG A 55 -29.70 -6.71 14.41
CA ARG A 55 -28.96 -7.95 14.11
C ARG A 55 -27.73 -7.68 13.25
N ALA A 56 -27.88 -6.88 12.20
CA ALA A 56 -26.78 -6.54 11.30
C ALA A 56 -25.68 -5.74 12.02
N VAL A 57 -26.07 -4.75 12.85
CA VAL A 57 -25.14 -3.94 13.65
C VAL A 57 -24.37 -4.82 14.64
N LEU A 58 -25.06 -5.64 15.43
CA LEU A 58 -24.45 -6.54 16.41
C LEU A 58 -23.57 -7.61 15.75
N SER A 59 -24.01 -8.19 14.62
CA SER A 59 -23.21 -9.16 13.87
C SER A 59 -21.90 -8.54 13.36
N LYS A 60 -21.95 -7.30 12.87
CA LYS A 60 -20.76 -6.58 12.40
C LYS A 60 -19.79 -6.25 13.54
N ILE A 61 -20.30 -5.94 14.74
CA ILE A 61 -19.48 -5.70 15.94
C ILE A 61 -18.83 -7.01 16.39
N ARG A 62 -19.62 -8.08 16.57
CA ARG A 62 -19.14 -9.40 17.01
C ARG A 62 -18.09 -9.98 16.05
N ASN A 63 -18.30 -9.84 14.75
CA ASN A 63 -17.39 -10.38 13.74
C ASN A 63 -16.28 -9.40 13.30
N ARG A 64 -16.14 -8.25 13.97
CA ARG A 64 -15.20 -7.20 13.54
C ARG A 64 -13.75 -7.68 13.52
N SER A 65 -13.33 -8.42 14.54
CA SER A 65 -11.96 -8.97 14.65
C SER A 65 -11.67 -9.99 13.54
N LEU A 66 -12.61 -10.88 13.23
CA LEU A 66 -12.51 -11.86 12.15
C LEU A 66 -12.43 -11.20 10.78
N LEU A 67 -13.27 -10.19 10.52
CA LEU A 67 -13.22 -9.40 9.29
C LEU A 67 -11.88 -8.67 9.14
N GLN A 68 -11.33 -8.13 10.23
CA GLN A 68 -10.01 -7.49 10.22
C GLN A 68 -8.88 -8.50 9.97
N LYS A 69 -8.92 -9.69 10.60
CA LYS A 69 -7.97 -10.78 10.33
C LYS A 69 -8.00 -11.22 8.86
N LYS A 70 -9.20 -11.41 8.28
CA LYS A 70 -9.37 -11.73 6.84
C LYS A 70 -8.79 -10.64 5.94
N LYS A 71 -9.04 -9.36 6.23
CA LYS A 71 -8.46 -8.23 5.47
C LYS A 71 -6.93 -8.19 5.55
N LYS A 72 -6.34 -8.42 6.73
CA LYS A 72 -4.87 -8.47 6.88
C LYS A 72 -4.25 -9.63 6.08
N LYS A 73 -4.85 -10.83 6.12
CA LYS A 73 -4.39 -11.98 5.31
C LYS A 73 -4.43 -11.69 3.81
N LYS A 74 -5.50 -11.02 3.32
CA LYS A 74 -5.60 -10.60 1.92
C LYS A 74 -4.54 -9.57 1.52
N ARG A 75 -4.21 -8.62 2.39
CA ARG A 75 -3.13 -7.64 2.14
C ARG A 75 -1.76 -8.31 2.08
N ARG A 76 -1.47 -9.23 3.00
CA ARG A 76 -0.22 -10.02 2.99
C ARG A 76 -0.02 -10.83 1.72
N ARG A 77 -1.09 -11.45 1.21
CA ARG A 77 -1.03 -12.17 -0.08
C ARG A 77 -0.73 -11.26 -1.26
N ARG A 78 -1.24 -10.02 -1.24
CA ARG A 78 -0.96 -9.03 -2.29
C ARG A 78 0.42 -8.40 -2.21
N SER A 79 0.99 -8.30 -1.01
CA SER A 79 2.35 -7.76 -0.81
C SER A 79 3.44 -8.82 -0.92
N SER A 80 3.08 -10.10 -1.06
CA SER A 80 4.05 -11.20 -1.19
C SER A 80 4.48 -11.45 -2.62
N ASP A 81 3.86 -10.77 -3.59
CA ASP A 81 4.27 -10.81 -4.99
C ASP A 81 5.30 -9.71 -5.26
N GLU A 82 6.34 -9.67 -4.42
CA GLU A 82 7.44 -8.71 -4.50
C GLU A 82 8.18 -8.81 -5.84
N PHE A 83 8.16 -10.01 -6.44
CA PHE A 83 8.74 -10.31 -7.75
C PHE A 83 7.72 -10.28 -8.89
N GLY A 84 6.47 -9.87 -8.63
CA GLY A 84 5.40 -9.92 -9.63
C GLY A 84 5.67 -9.08 -10.87
N GLU A 85 6.42 -7.98 -10.72
CA GLU A 85 6.85 -7.17 -11.85
C GLU A 85 7.97 -7.84 -12.65
N LEU A 86 8.93 -8.46 -11.95
CA LEU A 86 10.04 -9.20 -12.57
C LEU A 86 9.51 -10.39 -13.39
N ARG A 87 8.52 -11.11 -12.86
CA ARG A 87 7.86 -12.25 -13.53
C ARG A 87 7.18 -11.89 -14.86
N LYS A 88 6.73 -10.65 -15.01
CA LYS A 88 6.07 -10.17 -16.23
C LYS A 88 7.07 -9.79 -17.32
N ILE A 89 8.28 -9.36 -16.94
CA ILE A 89 9.28 -8.87 -17.89
C ILE A 89 10.29 -9.95 -18.29
N VAL A 90 10.54 -10.93 -17.43
CA VAL A 90 11.42 -12.08 -17.72
C VAL A 90 10.64 -13.10 -18.55
N PRO A 91 11.14 -13.51 -19.74
CA PRO A 91 10.52 -14.56 -20.53
C PRO A 91 10.27 -15.83 -19.71
N GLY A 92 9.03 -16.33 -19.70
CA GLY A 92 8.66 -17.52 -18.91
C GLY A 92 8.53 -17.30 -17.39
N GLY A 93 8.81 -16.10 -16.87
CA GLY A 93 8.90 -15.81 -15.43
C GLY A 93 7.61 -16.03 -14.62
N GLN A 94 6.44 -16.06 -15.26
CA GLN A 94 5.15 -16.25 -14.58
C GLN A 94 5.00 -17.64 -13.93
N LEU A 95 5.71 -18.65 -14.46
CA LEU A 95 5.62 -20.05 -14.01
C LEU A 95 6.80 -20.47 -13.12
N MET A 96 7.85 -19.65 -13.03
CA MET A 96 9.09 -19.98 -12.32
C MET A 96 8.91 -19.89 -10.80
N ASP A 97 9.73 -20.58 -10.02
CA ASP A 97 9.88 -20.22 -8.59
C ASP A 97 10.75 -18.95 -8.46
N ILE A 98 11.24 -18.61 -7.27
CA ILE A 98 12.05 -17.38 -7.09
C ILE A 98 13.49 -17.59 -7.55
N TYR A 99 14.07 -18.77 -7.34
CA TYR A 99 15.46 -19.04 -7.67
C TYR A 99 15.66 -19.13 -9.18
N ASN A 100 14.82 -19.92 -9.85
CA ASN A 100 14.82 -20.02 -11.31
C ASN A 100 14.51 -18.66 -11.97
N LEU A 101 13.63 -17.86 -11.37
CA LEU A 101 13.34 -16.52 -11.89
C LEU A 101 14.58 -15.61 -11.84
N LEU A 102 15.37 -15.67 -10.77
CA LEU A 102 16.57 -14.84 -10.63
C LEU A 102 17.70 -15.30 -11.55
N ASP A 103 17.88 -16.61 -11.69
CA ASP A 103 18.85 -17.18 -12.63
C ASP A 103 18.49 -16.80 -14.07
N GLU A 104 17.22 -17.00 -14.48
CA GLU A 104 16.73 -16.60 -15.80
C GLU A 104 16.81 -15.07 -16.01
N THR A 105 16.64 -14.28 -14.95
CA THR A 105 16.83 -12.82 -15.03
C THR A 105 18.27 -12.47 -15.40
N ALA A 106 19.25 -13.16 -14.82
CA ALA A 106 20.65 -12.92 -15.11
C ALA A 106 20.98 -13.26 -16.58
N ASP A 107 20.52 -14.42 -17.05
CA ASP A 107 20.70 -14.85 -18.43
C ASP A 107 19.98 -13.90 -19.40
N TYR A 108 18.79 -13.43 -19.05
CA TYR A 108 18.04 -12.48 -19.88
C TYR A 108 18.74 -11.11 -19.98
N ILE A 109 19.33 -10.60 -18.89
CA ILE A 109 20.14 -9.36 -18.92
C ILE A 109 21.34 -9.52 -19.87
N ASN A 110 22.02 -10.67 -19.82
CA ASN A 110 23.14 -10.97 -20.71
C ASN A 110 22.69 -10.98 -22.18
N SER A 111 21.57 -11.65 -22.47
CA SER A 111 20.99 -11.71 -23.81
C SER A 111 20.61 -10.32 -24.36
N LEU A 112 19.94 -9.49 -23.55
CA LEU A 112 19.59 -8.11 -23.93
C LEU A 112 20.83 -7.27 -24.21
N THR A 113 21.89 -7.41 -23.39
CA THR A 113 23.16 -6.71 -23.61
C THR A 113 23.79 -7.10 -24.94
N SER A 114 23.83 -8.40 -25.24
CA SER A 114 24.31 -8.89 -26.54
C SER A 114 23.45 -8.37 -27.69
N GLN A 115 22.13 -8.31 -27.52
CA GLN A 115 21.21 -7.78 -28.54
C GLN A 115 21.51 -6.32 -28.86
N VAL A 116 21.70 -5.46 -27.85
CA VAL A 116 22.06 -4.05 -28.05
C VAL A 116 23.38 -3.93 -28.80
N HIS A 117 24.40 -4.70 -28.41
CA HIS A 117 25.71 -4.66 -29.06
C HIS A 117 25.64 -5.07 -30.55
N VAL A 118 24.84 -6.09 -30.88
CA VAL A 118 24.58 -6.47 -32.27
C VAL A 118 23.92 -5.32 -33.04
N MET A 119 22.92 -4.65 -32.45
CA MET A 119 22.24 -3.52 -33.08
C MET A 119 23.18 -2.33 -33.30
N GLU A 120 24.06 -2.03 -32.35
CA GLU A 120 25.09 -0.99 -32.50
C GLU A 120 26.07 -1.31 -33.63
N ASN A 121 26.54 -2.55 -33.72
CA ASN A 121 27.43 -2.99 -34.80
C ASN A 121 26.76 -2.87 -36.17
N ILE A 122 25.48 -3.26 -36.29
CA ILE A 122 24.71 -3.09 -37.53
C ILE A 122 24.59 -1.61 -37.90
N LEU A 123 24.28 -0.74 -36.93
CA LEU A 123 24.18 0.70 -37.18
C LEU A 123 25.52 1.30 -37.62
N ASN A 124 26.63 0.90 -37.00
CA ASN A 124 27.97 1.36 -37.37
C ASN A 124 28.33 0.95 -38.80
N LEU A 125 28.00 -0.28 -39.20
CA LEU A 125 28.22 -0.78 -40.57
C LEU A 125 27.34 -0.08 -41.62
N LEU A 126 26.13 0.36 -41.25
CA LEU A 126 25.22 1.06 -42.15
C LEU A 126 25.46 2.58 -42.20
N SER A 127 26.23 3.11 -41.25
CA SER A 127 26.58 4.55 -41.18
C SER A 127 27.87 4.90 -41.92
N THR A 128 28.57 3.88 -42.44
CA THR A 128 29.71 4.01 -43.38
C THR A 128 29.26 3.88 -44.82
#